data_AF-A0A8J8H0D1-F1
#
_entry.id   AF-A0A8J8H0D1-F1
#
_cell.length_a   1.000
_cell.length_b   1.000
_cell.length_c   1.000
_cell.angle_alpha   90.00
_cell.angle_beta   90.00
_cell.angle_gamma   90.00
#
_symmetry.space_group_name_H-M   'P 1'
#
loop_
_entity.id
_entity.type
_entity.pdbx_description
1 polymer ?
#
loop_
_entity_poly.entity_id
_entity_poly.type
_entity_poly.pdbx_seq_one_letter_code
_entity_poly.pdbx_strand_id
1 'polypeptide(L)'
;IRVDRDAIEEAMGRIDPSDPSSMQELQMAGIFTPEDSPAQQAALRRLETVLALIEGWVSHVVDTAAEGRLPNAAKLGEAFRRRRAAGGPAEQTFAALVGLELRPRRLREAARLWAALAEHRGIAGRDALWGHPDLLPTDDDFTDPEAYAAGQLSLGDLGDFESDLRKLMEGETPTAPDDKPDSDDSDSDDKPDDGK
;
A
#
# COMPACT_ATOMS: atom_id res chain seq x y z
N ILE A 1 -18.64 -15.62 -4.07
CA ILE A 1 -19.45 -15.99 -5.25
C ILE A 1 -20.91 -15.62 -4.95
N ARG A 2 -21.34 -14.45 -5.42
CA ARG A 2 -22.75 -14.04 -5.35
C ARG A 2 -23.25 -13.93 -6.77
N VAL A 3 -24.33 -14.64 -7.07
CA VAL A 3 -25.00 -14.51 -8.36
C VAL A 3 -25.84 -13.25 -8.31
N ASP A 4 -25.67 -12.35 -9.28
CA ASP A 4 -26.47 -11.15 -9.40
C ASP A 4 -27.89 -11.53 -9.83
N ARG A 5 -28.78 -11.59 -8.83
CA ARG A 5 -30.17 -12.00 -9.00
C ARG A 5 -30.98 -10.97 -9.79
N ASP A 6 -30.61 -9.70 -9.70
CA ASP A 6 -31.30 -8.60 -10.37
C ASP A 6 -30.93 -8.58 -11.87
N ALA A 7 -29.64 -8.82 -12.18
CA ALA A 7 -29.18 -9.02 -13.55
C ALA A 7 -29.82 -10.25 -14.21
N ILE A 8 -30.02 -11.35 -13.47
CA ILE A 8 -30.72 -12.55 -13.96
C ILE A 8 -32.22 -12.27 -14.17
N GLU A 9 -32.89 -11.55 -13.27
CA GLU A 9 -34.31 -11.22 -13.43
C GLU A 9 -34.54 -10.30 -14.65
N GLU A 10 -33.68 -9.30 -14.85
CA GLU A 10 -33.73 -8.43 -16.04
C GLU A 10 -33.42 -9.20 -17.34
N ALA A 11 -32.47 -10.12 -17.30
CA ALA A 11 -32.14 -11.01 -18.40
C ALA A 11 -33.29 -11.94 -18.76
N MET A 12 -33.93 -12.57 -17.76
CA MET A 12 -35.07 -13.45 -17.95
C MET A 12 -36.30 -12.70 -18.51
N GLY A 13 -36.44 -11.41 -18.21
CA GLY A 13 -37.45 -10.55 -18.82
C GLY A 13 -37.26 -10.28 -20.32
N ARG A 14 -36.06 -10.55 -20.86
CA ARG A 14 -35.72 -10.37 -22.28
C ARG A 14 -35.64 -11.71 -23.06
N ILE A 15 -35.84 -12.84 -22.39
CA ILE A 15 -35.80 -14.17 -23.02
C ILE A 15 -37.07 -14.37 -23.84
N ASP A 16 -36.91 -14.63 -25.14
CA ASP A 16 -37.94 -15.21 -25.98
C ASP A 16 -37.75 -16.74 -26.00
N PRO A 17 -38.64 -17.53 -25.35
CA PRO A 17 -38.52 -18.99 -25.29
C PRO A 17 -38.64 -19.67 -26.66
N SER A 18 -39.11 -18.96 -27.68
CA SER A 18 -39.24 -19.44 -29.05
C SER A 18 -38.01 -19.19 -29.91
N ASP A 19 -37.05 -18.40 -29.43
CA ASP A 19 -35.82 -18.07 -30.12
C ASP A 19 -34.58 -18.66 -29.40
N PRO A 20 -34.01 -19.77 -29.90
CA PRO A 20 -32.82 -20.38 -29.31
C PRO A 20 -31.56 -19.49 -29.40
N SER A 21 -31.55 -18.46 -30.24
CA SER A 21 -30.44 -17.52 -30.34
C SER A 21 -30.39 -16.52 -29.17
N SER A 22 -31.53 -16.21 -28.54
CA SER A 22 -31.61 -15.37 -27.34
C SER A 22 -30.83 -15.95 -26.15
N MET A 23 -30.78 -17.28 -26.02
CA MET A 23 -29.99 -17.94 -24.98
C MET A 23 -28.48 -17.88 -25.24
N GLN A 24 -28.04 -17.85 -26.50
CA GLN A 24 -26.63 -17.67 -26.86
C GLN A 24 -26.16 -16.25 -26.57
N GLU A 25 -27.01 -15.23 -26.82
CA GLU A 25 -26.70 -13.84 -26.50
C GLU A 25 -26.50 -13.61 -24.99
N LEU A 26 -27.31 -14.24 -24.14
CA LEU A 26 -27.16 -14.16 -22.67
C LEU A 26 -25.88 -14.82 -22.15
N GLN A 27 -25.49 -15.94 -22.78
CA GLN A 27 -24.26 -16.64 -22.43
C GLN A 27 -23.02 -15.84 -22.86
N MET A 28 -23.09 -15.18 -24.02
CA MET A 28 -22.09 -14.22 -24.49
C MET A 28 -22.05 -12.93 -23.66
N ALA A 29 -23.19 -12.51 -23.10
CA ALA A 29 -23.31 -11.34 -22.23
C ALA A 29 -22.82 -11.59 -20.79
N GLY A 30 -22.44 -12.82 -20.43
CA GLY A 30 -21.82 -13.10 -19.14
C GLY A 30 -22.76 -12.96 -17.93
N ILE A 31 -24.07 -13.01 -18.12
CA ILE A 31 -25.08 -12.89 -17.04
C ILE A 31 -25.01 -14.03 -16.02
N PHE A 32 -24.41 -15.16 -16.40
CA PHE A 32 -24.15 -16.29 -15.50
C PHE A 32 -22.72 -16.34 -14.95
N THR A 33 -21.89 -15.35 -15.28
CA THR A 33 -20.55 -15.25 -14.71
C THR A 33 -20.71 -14.74 -13.28
N PRO A 34 -20.31 -15.51 -12.25
CA PRO A 34 -20.44 -15.04 -10.89
C PRO A 34 -19.53 -13.83 -10.66
N GLU A 35 -20.09 -12.73 -10.17
CA GLU A 35 -19.29 -11.57 -9.79
C GLU A 35 -18.69 -11.75 -8.40
N ASP A 36 -17.50 -11.16 -8.21
CA ASP A 36 -16.86 -11.10 -6.91
C ASP A 36 -17.60 -10.13 -6.00
N SER A 37 -17.98 -10.63 -4.82
CA SER A 37 -18.54 -9.78 -3.77
C SER A 37 -17.55 -8.67 -3.35
N PRO A 38 -18.03 -7.55 -2.78
CA PRO A 38 -17.14 -6.48 -2.31
C PRO A 38 -16.05 -6.96 -1.35
N ALA A 39 -16.36 -7.95 -0.49
CA ALA A 39 -15.40 -8.58 0.42
C ALA A 39 -14.33 -9.41 -0.32
N GLN A 40 -14.71 -10.13 -1.39
CA GLN A 40 -13.75 -10.85 -2.23
C GLN A 40 -12.84 -9.89 -2.99
N GLN A 41 -13.38 -8.82 -3.55
CA GLN A 41 -12.57 -7.79 -4.23
C GLN A 41 -11.59 -7.13 -3.26
N ALA A 42 -12.01 -6.85 -2.01
CA ALA A 42 -11.11 -6.33 -0.99
C ALA A 42 -10.01 -7.32 -0.62
N ALA A 43 -10.34 -8.62 -0.52
CA ALA A 43 -9.36 -9.67 -0.28
C ALA A 43 -8.37 -9.83 -1.43
N LEU A 44 -8.84 -9.79 -2.68
CA LEU A 44 -7.99 -9.81 -3.88
C LEU A 44 -7.03 -8.63 -3.89
N ARG A 45 -7.53 -7.41 -3.66
CA ARG A 45 -6.67 -6.22 -3.54
C ARG A 45 -5.61 -6.39 -2.47
N ARG A 46 -5.95 -6.89 -1.29
CA ARG A 46 -4.98 -7.16 -0.22
C ARG A 46 -3.93 -8.18 -0.66
N LEU A 47 -4.32 -9.25 -1.35
CA LEU A 47 -3.39 -10.24 -1.90
C LEU A 47 -2.46 -9.63 -2.95
N GLU A 48 -2.99 -8.80 -3.86
CA GLU A 48 -2.18 -8.07 -4.84
C GLU A 48 -1.17 -7.13 -4.16
N THR A 49 -1.58 -6.40 -3.13
CA THR A 49 -0.71 -5.52 -2.34
C THR A 49 0.41 -6.32 -1.68
N VAL A 50 0.10 -7.43 -1.01
CA VAL A 50 1.11 -8.28 -0.37
C VAL A 50 2.09 -8.86 -1.39
N LEU A 51 1.59 -9.33 -2.54
CA LEU A 51 2.44 -9.87 -3.58
C LEU A 51 3.35 -8.78 -4.19
N ALA A 52 2.83 -7.57 -4.38
CA ALA A 52 3.62 -6.43 -4.82
C ALA A 52 4.70 -6.05 -3.79
N LEU A 53 4.38 -6.08 -2.49
CA LEU A 53 5.34 -5.86 -1.42
C LEU A 53 6.47 -6.89 -1.44
N ILE A 54 6.15 -8.17 -1.56
CA ILE A 54 7.15 -9.24 -1.62
C ILE A 54 8.08 -9.02 -2.82
N GLU A 55 7.52 -8.84 -4.01
CA GLU A 55 8.29 -8.62 -5.24
C GLU A 55 9.14 -7.35 -5.19
N GLY A 56 8.58 -6.25 -4.64
CA GLY A 56 9.29 -5.00 -4.44
C GLY A 56 10.48 -5.16 -3.50
N TRP A 57 10.30 -5.87 -2.39
CA TRP A 57 11.36 -6.12 -1.41
C TRP A 57 12.48 -6.96 -2.02
N VAL A 58 12.13 -8.06 -2.70
CA VAL A 58 13.09 -8.91 -3.40
C VAL A 58 13.87 -8.10 -4.42
N SER A 59 13.19 -7.29 -5.24
CA SER A 59 13.87 -6.46 -6.24
C SER A 59 14.87 -5.50 -5.60
N HIS A 60 14.45 -4.79 -4.54
CA HIS A 60 15.31 -3.84 -3.84
C HIS A 60 16.52 -4.54 -3.21
N VAL A 61 16.31 -5.65 -2.49
CA VAL A 61 17.40 -6.42 -1.86
C VAL A 61 18.37 -6.97 -2.91
N VAL A 62 17.89 -7.50 -4.03
CA VAL A 62 18.73 -8.00 -5.11
C VAL A 62 19.52 -6.89 -5.77
N ASP A 63 18.90 -5.72 -6.03
CA ASP A 63 19.56 -4.58 -6.64
C ASP A 63 20.68 -4.05 -5.73
N THR A 64 20.42 -3.85 -4.43
CA THR A 64 21.44 -3.47 -3.44
C THR A 64 22.53 -4.53 -3.30
N ALA A 65 22.17 -5.81 -3.33
CA ALA A 65 23.16 -6.88 -3.29
C ALA A 65 24.00 -6.97 -4.58
N ALA A 66 23.48 -6.60 -5.74
CA ALA A 66 24.23 -6.61 -6.99
C ALA A 66 25.16 -5.40 -7.15
N GLU A 67 24.88 -4.30 -6.43
CA GLU A 67 25.64 -3.06 -6.48
C GLU A 67 27.14 -3.29 -6.18
N GLY A 68 28.01 -2.67 -6.99
CA GLY A 68 29.47 -2.81 -6.89
C GLY A 68 30.04 -4.19 -7.27
N ARG A 69 29.20 -5.23 -7.42
CA ARG A 69 29.63 -6.59 -7.77
C ARG A 69 29.39 -6.96 -9.23
N LEU A 70 28.35 -6.41 -9.84
CA LEU A 70 27.98 -6.69 -11.22
C LEU A 70 27.98 -5.40 -12.06
N PRO A 71 28.91 -5.23 -13.02
CA PRO A 71 29.01 -4.02 -13.85
C PRO A 71 27.74 -3.68 -14.64
N ASN A 72 26.93 -4.69 -14.97
CA ASN A 72 25.70 -4.56 -15.76
C ASN A 72 24.43 -4.84 -14.93
N ALA A 73 24.49 -4.73 -13.59
CA ALA A 73 23.35 -5.00 -12.70
C ALA A 73 22.08 -4.24 -13.11
N ALA A 74 22.20 -2.94 -13.35
CA ALA A 74 21.05 -2.09 -13.74
C ALA A 74 20.39 -2.54 -15.05
N LYS A 75 21.18 -2.96 -16.06
CA LYS A 75 20.65 -3.46 -17.34
C LYS A 75 19.93 -4.79 -17.17
N LEU A 76 20.47 -5.69 -16.34
CA LEU A 76 19.85 -6.97 -16.02
C LEU A 76 18.55 -6.75 -15.24
N GLY A 77 18.57 -5.91 -14.20
CA GLY A 77 17.38 -5.56 -13.42
C GLY A 77 16.26 -5.00 -14.31
N GLU A 78 16.60 -4.14 -15.26
CA GLU A 78 15.64 -3.63 -16.24
C GLU A 78 15.08 -4.71 -17.17
N ALA A 79 15.92 -5.63 -17.66
CA ALA A 79 15.44 -6.75 -18.47
C ALA A 79 14.47 -7.65 -17.69
N PHE A 80 14.74 -7.93 -16.41
CA PHE A 80 13.83 -8.68 -15.55
C PHE A 80 12.52 -7.93 -15.29
N ARG A 81 12.57 -6.61 -15.05
CA ARG A 81 11.35 -5.78 -14.90
C ARG A 81 10.47 -5.82 -16.14
N ARG A 82 11.06 -5.70 -17.33
CA ARG A 82 10.32 -5.81 -18.60
C ARG A 82 9.69 -7.19 -18.78
N ARG A 83 10.42 -8.25 -18.45
CA ARG A 83 9.90 -9.62 -18.53
C ARG A 83 8.70 -9.82 -17.59
N ARG A 84 8.78 -9.34 -16.35
CA ARG A 84 7.63 -9.40 -15.41
C ARG A 84 6.46 -8.54 -15.87
N ALA A 85 6.73 -7.37 -16.44
CA ALA A 85 5.69 -6.48 -16.94
C ALA A 85 4.94 -7.05 -18.16
N ALA A 86 5.63 -7.81 -19.00
CA ALA A 86 5.01 -8.52 -20.13
C ALA A 86 4.17 -9.72 -19.67
N GLY A 87 4.52 -10.33 -18.54
CA GLY A 87 3.92 -11.57 -18.04
C GLY A 87 4.23 -12.76 -18.95
N GLY A 88 4.10 -13.97 -18.40
CA GLY A 88 4.13 -15.20 -19.18
C GLY A 88 2.73 -15.79 -19.38
N PRO A 89 2.61 -16.81 -20.25
CA PRO A 89 1.35 -17.52 -20.46
C PRO A 89 0.77 -18.13 -19.18
N ALA A 90 1.65 -18.53 -18.24
CA ALA A 90 1.25 -19.07 -16.95
C ALA A 90 0.62 -18.00 -16.05
N GLU A 91 1.23 -16.80 -15.96
CA GLU A 91 0.66 -15.68 -15.21
C GLU A 91 -0.67 -15.21 -15.79
N GLN A 92 -0.82 -15.19 -17.12
CA GLN A 92 -2.09 -14.85 -17.78
C GLN A 92 -3.19 -15.88 -17.47
N THR A 93 -2.85 -17.17 -17.48
CA THR A 93 -3.79 -18.24 -17.15
C THR A 93 -4.20 -18.18 -15.67
N PHE A 94 -3.24 -17.91 -14.78
CA PHE A 94 -3.52 -17.75 -13.35
C PHE A 94 -4.41 -16.54 -13.07
N ALA A 95 -4.14 -15.40 -13.73
CA ALA A 95 -4.97 -14.20 -13.63
C ALA A 95 -6.40 -14.47 -14.09
N ALA A 96 -6.59 -15.23 -15.18
CA ALA A 96 -7.92 -15.60 -15.67
C ALA A 96 -8.68 -16.55 -14.72
N LEU A 97 -7.98 -17.43 -14.00
CA LEU A 97 -8.60 -18.41 -13.11
C LEU A 97 -8.88 -17.86 -11.70
N VAL A 98 -8.03 -16.98 -11.21
CA VAL A 98 -8.07 -16.48 -9.81
C VAL A 98 -8.54 -15.04 -9.73
N GLY A 99 -8.55 -14.30 -10.85
CA GLY A 99 -8.87 -12.88 -10.87
C GLY A 99 -7.78 -11.98 -10.25
N LEU A 100 -6.56 -12.51 -10.10
CA LEU A 100 -5.44 -11.79 -9.50
C LEU A 100 -4.52 -11.25 -10.60
N GLU A 101 -4.34 -9.92 -10.68
CA GLU A 101 -3.48 -9.30 -11.67
C GLU A 101 -2.35 -8.49 -11.03
N LEU A 102 -1.11 -8.92 -11.27
CA LEU A 102 0.07 -8.15 -10.88
C LEU A 102 0.29 -6.97 -11.83
N ARG A 103 -0.22 -5.81 -11.44
CA ARG A 103 -0.04 -4.58 -12.22
C ARG A 103 1.44 -4.15 -12.21
N PRO A 104 2.10 -4.00 -13.38
CA PRO A 104 3.51 -3.60 -13.43
C PRO A 104 3.80 -2.26 -12.75
N ARG A 105 2.79 -1.39 -12.66
CA ARG A 105 2.87 -0.12 -11.94
C ARG A 105 3.08 -0.34 -10.43
N ARG A 106 2.29 -1.23 -9.82
CA ARG A 106 2.35 -1.57 -8.39
C ARG A 106 3.70 -2.14 -7.99
N LEU A 107 4.27 -3.00 -8.83
CA LEU A 107 5.61 -3.55 -8.60
C LEU A 107 6.68 -2.47 -8.50
N ARG A 108 6.60 -1.42 -9.35
CA ARG A 108 7.54 -0.30 -9.30
C ARG A 108 7.31 0.59 -8.09
N GLU A 109 6.06 0.84 -7.74
CA GLU A 109 5.69 1.62 -6.55
C GLU A 109 6.18 0.93 -5.26
N ALA A 110 5.95 -0.38 -5.13
CA ALA A 110 6.47 -1.16 -4.01
C ALA A 110 7.99 -1.14 -3.93
N ALA A 111 8.70 -1.29 -5.05
CA ALA A 111 10.16 -1.20 -5.07
C ALA A 111 10.69 0.18 -4.60
N ARG A 112 9.99 1.26 -4.95
CA ARG A 112 10.32 2.63 -4.47
C ARG A 112 10.07 2.75 -2.96
N LEU A 113 8.96 2.21 -2.46
CA LEU A 113 8.67 2.18 -1.03
C LEU A 113 9.77 1.49 -0.23
N TRP A 114 10.23 0.33 -0.69
CA TRP A 114 11.31 -0.38 -0.01
C TRP A 114 12.64 0.36 -0.06
N ALA A 115 12.92 1.09 -1.14
CA ALA A 115 14.09 1.97 -1.22
C ALA A 115 13.99 3.13 -0.21
N ALA A 116 12.85 3.82 -0.15
CA ALA A 116 12.61 4.89 0.82
C ALA A 116 12.69 4.37 2.27
N LEU A 117 12.08 3.22 2.57
CA LEU A 117 12.18 2.60 3.89
C LEU A 117 13.62 2.26 4.28
N ALA A 118 14.44 1.77 3.34
CA ALA A 118 15.84 1.48 3.60
C ALA A 118 16.64 2.77 3.85
N GLU A 119 16.32 3.87 3.16
CA GLU A 119 16.97 5.17 3.33
C GLU A 119 16.62 5.82 4.67
N HIS A 120 15.33 5.90 5.01
CA HIS A 120 14.85 6.57 6.23
C HIS A 120 15.01 5.73 7.50
N ARG A 121 14.80 4.40 7.41
CA ARG A 121 14.73 3.52 8.60
C ARG A 121 15.87 2.50 8.66
N GLY A 122 16.75 2.47 7.66
CA GLY A 122 17.79 1.47 7.53
C GLY A 122 17.25 0.07 7.20
N ILE A 123 18.18 -0.88 7.00
CA ILE A 123 17.85 -2.27 6.65
C ILE A 123 17.02 -2.95 7.75
N ALA A 124 17.38 -2.74 9.01
CA ALA A 124 16.68 -3.36 10.14
C ALA A 124 15.25 -2.83 10.30
N GLY A 125 15.04 -1.52 10.17
CA GLY A 125 13.70 -0.92 10.25
C GLY A 125 12.81 -1.32 9.06
N ARG A 126 13.39 -1.42 7.87
CA ARG A 126 12.72 -1.97 6.68
C ARG A 126 12.24 -3.41 6.91
N ASP A 127 13.15 -4.29 7.35
CA ASP A 127 12.84 -5.72 7.47
C ASP A 127 11.94 -6.04 8.69
N ALA A 128 11.91 -5.17 9.70
CA ALA A 128 11.01 -5.31 10.85
C ALA A 128 9.51 -5.31 10.47
N LEU A 129 9.14 -4.71 9.32
CA LEU A 129 7.74 -4.71 8.85
C LEU A 129 7.22 -6.13 8.55
N TRP A 130 8.10 -7.09 8.28
CA TRP A 130 7.71 -8.51 8.11
C TRP A 130 7.34 -9.21 9.41
N GLY A 131 7.59 -8.59 10.57
CA GLY A 131 7.32 -9.17 11.88
C GLY A 131 5.84 -9.41 12.17
N HIS A 132 4.94 -8.66 11.54
CA HIS A 132 3.49 -8.84 11.70
C HIS A 132 2.73 -8.35 10.46
N PRO A 133 1.65 -9.03 10.01
CA PRO A 133 0.89 -8.61 8.82
C PRO A 133 0.26 -7.22 8.93
N ASP A 134 0.01 -6.72 10.14
CA ASP A 134 -0.57 -5.38 10.36
C ASP A 134 0.46 -4.25 10.27
N LEU A 135 1.76 -4.58 10.24
CA LEU A 135 2.83 -3.61 10.00
C LEU A 135 3.12 -3.43 8.51
N LEU A 136 2.55 -4.29 7.66
CA LEU A 136 2.80 -4.22 6.23
C LEU A 136 2.12 -2.98 5.65
N PRO A 137 2.80 -2.25 4.75
CA PRO A 137 2.19 -1.14 4.05
C PRO A 137 0.92 -1.56 3.31
N THR A 138 -0.02 -0.65 3.25
CA THR A 138 -1.26 -0.78 2.52
C THR A 138 -1.12 -0.24 1.10
N ASP A 139 -2.19 -0.38 0.32
CA ASP A 139 -2.22 0.09 -1.06
C ASP A 139 -2.08 1.61 -1.20
N ASP A 140 -2.55 2.36 -0.19
CA ASP A 140 -2.52 3.83 -0.17
C ASP A 140 -1.09 4.34 0.03
N ASP A 141 -0.28 3.61 0.82
CA ASP A 141 1.11 3.94 1.13
C ASP A 141 2.03 3.89 -0.10
N PHE A 142 1.59 3.25 -1.18
CA PHE A 142 2.30 3.25 -2.47
C PHE A 142 2.24 4.61 -3.18
N THR A 143 1.27 5.45 -2.83
CA THR A 143 1.04 6.75 -3.48
C THR A 143 2.08 7.77 -3.05
N ASP A 144 2.46 7.76 -1.75
CA ASP A 144 3.52 8.59 -1.20
C ASP A 144 4.49 7.75 -0.36
N PRO A 145 5.44 7.08 -1.03
CA PRO A 145 6.37 6.18 -0.35
C PRO A 145 7.33 6.90 0.61
N GLU A 146 7.63 8.17 0.34
CA GLU A 146 8.52 8.98 1.17
C GLU A 146 7.82 9.37 2.47
N ALA A 147 6.57 9.84 2.39
CA ALA A 147 5.79 10.19 3.57
C ALA A 147 5.60 8.95 4.48
N TYR A 148 5.29 7.78 3.89
CA TYR A 148 5.22 6.55 4.65
C TYR A 148 6.57 6.20 5.29
N ALA A 149 7.66 6.21 4.52
CA ALA A 149 8.97 5.85 5.04
C ALA A 149 9.44 6.77 6.18
N ALA A 150 9.16 8.06 6.10
CA ALA A 150 9.44 9.03 7.17
C ALA A 150 8.51 8.90 8.37
N GLY A 151 7.26 8.47 8.15
CA GLY A 151 6.23 8.26 9.18
C GLY A 151 6.52 7.06 10.08
N GLN A 152 7.55 7.15 10.92
CA GLN A 152 7.79 6.17 11.96
C GLN A 152 6.80 6.40 13.12
N LEU A 153 6.29 5.31 13.72
CA LEU A 153 5.96 5.33 15.15
C LEU A 153 7.23 5.80 15.85
N SER A 154 7.26 7.09 16.19
CA SER A 154 8.43 7.68 16.83
C SER A 154 8.76 6.84 18.05
N LEU A 155 10.03 6.55 18.30
CA LEU A 155 10.43 5.93 19.56
C LEU A 155 9.98 6.80 20.75
N GLY A 156 9.78 8.10 20.51
CA GLY A 156 9.10 9.01 21.44
C GLY A 156 7.62 8.70 21.62
N ASP A 157 6.88 8.36 20.56
CA ASP A 157 5.45 7.99 20.63
C ASP A 157 5.24 6.67 21.40
N LEU A 158 6.17 5.71 21.27
CA LEU A 158 6.17 4.50 22.10
C LEU A 158 6.52 4.79 23.57
N GLY A 159 7.44 5.72 23.83
CA GLY A 159 7.79 6.15 25.18
C GLY A 159 6.65 6.93 25.86
N ASP A 160 5.97 7.79 25.09
CA ASP A 160 4.80 8.54 25.54
C ASP A 160 3.63 7.59 25.82
N PHE A 161 3.38 6.62 24.91
CA PHE A 161 2.38 5.56 25.12
C PHE A 161 2.68 4.71 26.35
N GLU A 162 3.94 4.29 26.57
CA GLU A 162 4.33 3.55 27.78
C GLU A 162 4.13 4.42 29.04
N SER A 163 4.45 5.71 28.97
CA SER A 163 4.23 6.65 30.07
C SER A 163 2.75 6.84 30.40
N ASP A 164 1.89 6.90 29.38
CA ASP A 164 0.44 7.08 29.55
C ASP A 164 -0.23 5.80 30.05
N LEU A 165 0.22 4.64 29.57
CA LEU A 165 -0.22 3.34 30.06
C LEU A 165 0.18 3.15 31.53
N ARG A 166 1.36 3.67 31.94
CA ARG A 166 1.80 3.69 33.34
C ARG A 166 0.93 4.62 34.21
N LYS A 167 0.65 5.85 33.76
CA LYS A 167 -0.26 6.77 34.48
C LYS A 167 -1.64 6.17 34.68
N LEU A 168 -2.18 5.49 33.66
CA LEU A 168 -3.47 4.80 33.73
C LEU A 168 -3.47 3.63 34.73
N MET A 169 -2.37 2.87 34.81
CA MET A 169 -2.19 1.81 35.82
C MET A 169 -2.00 2.36 37.24
N GLU A 170 -1.40 3.54 37.37
CA GLU A 170 -1.20 4.25 38.65
C GLU A 170 -2.45 5.05 39.09
N GLY A 171 -3.50 5.09 38.24
CA GLY A 171 -4.79 5.69 38.55
C GLY A 171 -4.89 7.20 38.29
N GLU A 172 -3.92 7.79 37.59
CA GLU A 172 -3.93 9.18 37.16
C GLU A 172 -4.57 9.32 35.76
N THR A 173 -5.56 10.21 35.62
CA THR A 173 -6.19 10.51 34.32
C THR A 173 -5.22 11.29 33.42
N PRO A 174 -5.11 10.97 32.12
CA PRO A 174 -4.20 11.66 31.21
C PRO A 174 -4.54 13.15 31.15
N THR A 175 -3.56 14.01 31.43
CA THR A 175 -3.71 15.47 31.29
C THR A 175 -3.48 15.81 29.81
N ALA A 176 -4.46 16.46 29.17
CA ALA A 176 -4.38 16.87 27.77
C ALA A 176 -3.21 17.87 27.53
N PRO A 177 -2.66 17.95 26.31
CA PRO A 177 -1.54 18.86 26.03
C PRO A 177 -1.99 20.32 26.09
N ASP A 178 -1.24 21.15 26.83
CA ASP A 178 -1.44 22.60 26.89
C ASP A 178 -1.06 23.27 25.56
N ASP A 179 -2.06 23.68 24.77
CA ASP A 179 -1.90 24.66 23.69
C ASP A 179 -1.63 26.03 24.31
N LYS A 180 -0.38 26.50 24.25
CA LYS A 180 -0.07 27.91 24.47
C LYS A 180 -0.15 28.66 23.13
N PRO A 181 -0.98 29.71 23.02
CA PRO A 181 -0.88 30.60 21.88
C PRO A 181 0.27 31.59 22.10
N ASP A 182 1.27 31.53 21.22
CA ASP A 182 2.23 32.61 20.99
C ASP A 182 1.57 33.71 20.14
N SER A 183 1.61 34.95 20.64
CA SER A 183 1.52 36.22 19.90
C SER A 183 1.79 37.34 20.93
N ASP A 184 2.54 38.41 20.69
CA ASP A 184 3.17 38.93 19.49
C ASP A 184 4.28 39.89 19.93
N ASP A 185 5.18 40.15 18.99
CA ASP A 185 6.42 40.91 19.10
C ASP A 185 6.23 42.44 19.09
N SER A 186 7.35 43.14 19.35
CA SER A 186 7.66 44.56 19.08
C SER A 186 7.23 45.65 20.10
N ASP A 187 8.22 46.27 20.75
CA ASP A 187 8.84 47.47 20.16
C ASP A 187 10.22 47.76 20.77
N SER A 188 11.18 47.95 19.90
CA SER A 188 12.57 48.35 20.16
C SER A 188 12.69 49.87 20.07
N ASP A 189 13.37 50.52 21.02
CA ASP A 189 14.55 51.37 20.72
C ASP A 189 15.01 52.22 21.92
N ASP A 190 16.26 51.94 22.29
CA ASP A 190 17.42 52.82 22.46
C ASP A 190 17.45 54.04 23.42
N LYS A 191 18.56 54.04 24.18
CA LYS A 191 19.27 55.12 24.92
C LYS A 191 18.73 55.62 26.28
N PRO A 192 19.63 55.98 27.23
CA PRO A 192 20.69 56.98 27.03
C PRO A 192 22.10 56.67 27.58
N ASP A 193 23.10 57.26 26.92
CA ASP A 193 24.42 57.60 27.47
C ASP A 193 24.48 59.13 27.54
N ASP A 194 24.61 59.69 28.76
CA ASP A 194 25.52 60.80 29.09
C ASP A 194 25.33 61.31 30.53
N GLY A 195 26.45 61.36 31.27
CA GLY A 195 26.78 62.43 32.22
C GLY A 195 26.36 62.28 33.69
N LYS A 196 27.29 61.92 34.57
CA LYS A 196 28.18 62.85 35.31
C LYS A 196 29.08 62.11 36.30
#